data_AF-S2YPQ7-F1
#
_entry.id   AF-S2YPQ7-F1
#
_cell.length_a   1.000
_cell.length_b   1.000
_cell.length_c   1.000
_cell.angle_alpha   90.00
_cell.angle_beta   90.00
_cell.angle_gamma   90.00
#
_symmetry.space_group_name_H-M   'P 1'
#
loop_
_entity.id
_entity.type
_entity.pdbx_description
1 polymer ?
#
loop_
_entity_poly.entity_id
_entity_poly.type
_entity_poly.pdbx_seq_one_letter_code
_entity_poly.pdbx_strand_id
1 'polypeptide(L)'
;MSAHGLVAALLADTDDEEWAARVPARLDTFLSALPAPVRAGVRTAAAAVDAYALLHSGRRLAGLTPDERERVLGSLAARPGLVPALDLLKVPVLLAAATERTPLPRAEVAPEDPPLDCTPAEEWPDRATADAVVVGSGAGGAMAARTLARAGLSVVVLEEGEHHTTASFGRRPPLDRFTDLYRDGGATAALGNPPLLLPVGRAVGGTTVVNSGTCYRTPDHVLDRWSSRHGFHLADGLPAHLDEVERTLRVATQPLGVLGANGLLALAGAERLGWRAGPLRRNAPGCKGSCQCVVGCPTGAKQSVQLSVLPEACAAGARIVTGARVLRILLDHDRPGPPRASGVLVRRADGSQLEILSPLVVTAAGALQTPQLLRRSGLGGHPRLGRNLSVHPATSVAGRFPEPVTSWKGVLQSAGIEELHERGILIEATASPPGMSSFVLPGVGRSLRRELEGADRLAVLGAMIADRPSGRVLGRDRTLVRYSLDPRDGERLMTAVQAMGRVLFAAGAKEVLTGIPRAPRARTLGELDALLAGITARDLHLSAFHPTGTVAAGGDPHRAPADAEGRLRGVDGVLVADASVLPGCPEVNPQLSIMAAALAVTESYVEGSSSSRSSTAA
;
A
#
# COMPACT_ATOMS: atom_id res chain seq x y z
N MET A 1 -23.33 -18.63 -9.60
CA MET A 1 -22.37 -18.78 -10.73
C MET A 1 -21.07 -19.34 -10.19
N SER A 2 -20.48 -20.36 -10.85
CA SER A 2 -19.16 -20.91 -10.49
C SER A 2 -18.01 -20.00 -10.96
N ALA A 3 -16.79 -20.17 -10.44
CA ALA A 3 -15.61 -19.48 -10.96
C ALA A 3 -15.41 -19.75 -12.45
N HIS A 4 -15.64 -20.99 -12.90
CA HIS A 4 -15.59 -21.35 -14.31
C HIS A 4 -16.55 -20.51 -15.15
N GLY A 5 -17.82 -20.39 -14.72
CA GLY A 5 -18.80 -19.56 -15.41
C GLY A 5 -18.41 -18.08 -15.45
N LEU A 6 -17.76 -17.57 -14.39
CA LEU A 6 -17.31 -16.18 -14.32
C LEU A 6 -16.13 -15.90 -15.26
N VAL A 7 -15.14 -16.79 -15.30
CA VAL A 7 -13.97 -16.70 -16.20
C VAL A 7 -14.42 -16.79 -17.66
N ALA A 8 -15.25 -17.78 -17.98
CA ALA A 8 -15.82 -17.96 -19.31
C ALA A 8 -16.65 -16.74 -19.75
N ALA A 9 -17.37 -16.09 -18.84
CA ALA A 9 -18.13 -14.89 -19.15
C ALA A 9 -17.19 -13.69 -19.42
N LEU A 10 -16.20 -13.45 -18.57
CA LEU A 10 -15.39 -12.23 -18.62
C LEU A 10 -14.22 -12.28 -19.61
N LEU A 11 -13.62 -13.44 -19.87
CA LEU A 11 -12.50 -13.62 -20.79
C LEU A 11 -12.86 -14.42 -22.05
N ALA A 12 -14.12 -14.87 -22.18
CA ALA A 12 -14.59 -15.81 -23.20
C ALA A 12 -13.87 -17.17 -23.16
N ASP A 13 -14.49 -18.19 -23.75
CA ASP A 13 -13.92 -19.53 -23.82
C ASP A 13 -12.63 -19.53 -24.66
N THR A 14 -11.72 -20.45 -24.35
CA THR A 14 -10.40 -20.63 -24.99
C THR A 14 -10.21 -22.08 -25.41
N ASP A 15 -9.44 -22.31 -26.46
CA ASP A 15 -9.04 -23.66 -26.91
C ASP A 15 -7.87 -24.23 -26.07
N ASP A 16 -7.27 -23.40 -25.19
CA ASP A 16 -6.28 -23.83 -24.20
C ASP A 16 -6.97 -24.50 -23.00
N GLU A 17 -7.20 -25.82 -23.11
CA GLU A 17 -7.89 -26.62 -22.08
C GLU A 17 -7.22 -26.53 -20.70
N GLU A 18 -5.90 -26.43 -20.68
CA GLU A 18 -5.11 -26.32 -19.47
C GLU A 18 -5.33 -24.97 -18.76
N TRP A 19 -5.29 -23.87 -19.49
CA TRP A 19 -5.58 -22.54 -18.96
C TRP A 19 -7.05 -22.42 -18.52
N ALA A 20 -7.98 -23.00 -19.29
CA ALA A 20 -9.40 -23.05 -18.98
C ALA A 20 -9.70 -23.77 -17.66
N ALA A 21 -8.89 -24.77 -17.29
CA ALA A 21 -9.00 -25.48 -16.01
C ALA A 21 -8.30 -24.73 -14.86
N ARG A 22 -7.08 -24.21 -15.07
CA ARG A 22 -6.25 -23.62 -14.00
C ARG A 22 -6.74 -22.27 -13.51
N VAL A 23 -7.22 -21.40 -14.40
CA VAL A 23 -7.64 -20.03 -14.01
C VAL A 23 -8.84 -20.04 -13.06
N PRO A 24 -9.92 -20.80 -13.31
CA PRO A 24 -11.02 -20.92 -12.34
C PRO A 24 -10.59 -21.46 -10.97
N ALA A 25 -9.71 -22.47 -10.94
CA ALA A 25 -9.22 -23.04 -9.68
C ALA A 25 -8.44 -21.99 -8.86
N ARG A 26 -7.54 -21.24 -9.50
CA ARG A 26 -6.81 -20.13 -8.86
C ARG A 26 -7.76 -19.05 -8.35
N LEU A 27 -8.79 -18.71 -9.12
CA LEU A 27 -9.80 -17.75 -8.73
C LEU A 27 -10.55 -18.21 -7.47
N ASP A 28 -10.97 -19.47 -7.41
CA ASP A 28 -11.64 -20.02 -6.23
C ASP A 28 -10.74 -20.01 -4.99
N THR A 29 -9.46 -20.38 -5.14
CA THR A 29 -8.47 -20.28 -4.05
C THR A 29 -8.32 -18.85 -3.55
N PHE A 30 -8.13 -17.89 -4.47
CA PHE A 30 -8.01 -16.48 -4.12
C PHE A 30 -9.27 -15.94 -3.42
N LEU A 31 -10.44 -16.18 -4.02
CA LEU A 31 -11.72 -15.74 -3.44
C LEU A 31 -11.94 -16.35 -2.06
N SER A 32 -11.53 -17.58 -1.81
CA SER A 32 -11.69 -18.24 -0.51
C SER A 32 -10.85 -17.59 0.60
N ALA A 33 -9.71 -17.00 0.25
CA ALA A 33 -8.83 -16.29 1.19
C ALA A 33 -9.33 -14.88 1.55
N LEU A 34 -10.21 -14.27 0.74
CA LEU A 34 -10.76 -12.94 1.01
C LEU A 34 -11.68 -12.93 2.24
N PRO A 35 -11.83 -11.80 2.96
CA PRO A 35 -12.78 -11.69 4.06
C PRO A 35 -14.22 -11.99 3.63
N ALA A 36 -15.01 -12.57 4.55
CA ALA A 36 -16.40 -12.95 4.27
C ALA A 36 -17.27 -11.83 3.66
N PRO A 37 -17.19 -10.55 4.10
CA PRO A 37 -17.95 -9.46 3.46
C PRO A 37 -17.55 -9.22 2.01
N VAL A 38 -16.26 -9.31 1.69
CA VAL A 38 -15.74 -9.14 0.32
C VAL A 38 -16.21 -10.28 -0.57
N ARG A 39 -16.11 -11.53 -0.09
CA ARG A 39 -16.64 -12.71 -0.79
C ARG A 39 -18.13 -12.60 -1.06
N ALA A 40 -18.90 -12.13 -0.07
CA ALA A 40 -20.32 -11.89 -0.24
C ALA A 40 -20.57 -10.86 -1.33
N GLY A 41 -19.83 -9.74 -1.35
CA GLY A 41 -19.91 -8.72 -2.40
C GLY A 41 -19.65 -9.27 -3.80
N VAL A 42 -18.58 -10.06 -3.99
CA VAL A 42 -18.27 -10.72 -5.27
C VAL A 42 -19.40 -11.67 -5.68
N ARG A 43 -19.91 -12.50 -4.76
CA ARG A 43 -21.02 -13.43 -5.03
C ARG A 43 -22.31 -12.69 -5.40
N THR A 44 -22.63 -11.58 -4.72
CA THR A 44 -23.79 -10.74 -5.03
C THR A 44 -23.65 -10.09 -6.40
N ALA A 45 -22.48 -9.54 -6.74
CA ALA A 45 -22.24 -9.00 -8.08
C ALA A 45 -22.37 -10.08 -9.16
N ALA A 46 -21.79 -11.26 -8.94
CA ALA A 46 -21.92 -12.40 -9.84
C ALA A 46 -23.39 -12.82 -10.03
N ALA A 47 -24.18 -12.86 -8.95
CA ALA A 47 -25.62 -13.15 -9.02
C ALA A 47 -26.41 -12.07 -9.75
N ALA A 48 -26.07 -10.79 -9.56
CA ALA A 48 -26.71 -9.68 -10.25
C ALA A 48 -26.45 -9.72 -11.77
N VAL A 49 -25.23 -10.04 -12.20
CA VAL A 49 -24.90 -10.22 -13.62
C VAL A 49 -25.64 -11.43 -14.20
N ASP A 50 -25.74 -12.55 -13.47
CA ASP A 50 -26.48 -13.74 -13.92
C ASP A 50 -27.99 -13.49 -14.01
N ALA A 51 -28.56 -12.74 -13.06
CA ALA A 51 -29.96 -12.29 -13.11
C ALA A 51 -30.20 -11.33 -14.29
N TYR A 52 -29.26 -10.43 -14.57
CA TYR A 52 -29.32 -9.57 -15.75
C TYR A 52 -29.35 -10.40 -17.04
N ALA A 53 -28.51 -11.43 -17.15
CA ALA A 53 -28.52 -12.34 -18.29
C ALA A 53 -29.87 -13.05 -18.45
N LEU A 54 -30.43 -13.59 -17.36
CA LEU A 54 -31.74 -14.25 -17.36
C LEU A 54 -32.85 -13.31 -17.87
N LEU A 55 -32.86 -12.06 -17.39
CA LEU A 55 -33.87 -11.07 -17.79
C LEU A 55 -33.76 -10.66 -19.26
N HIS A 56 -32.56 -10.63 -19.85
CA HIS A 56 -32.35 -10.13 -21.21
C HIS A 56 -32.27 -11.24 -22.26
N SER A 57 -32.06 -12.50 -21.86
CA SER A 57 -31.86 -13.63 -22.80
C SER A 57 -32.74 -14.85 -22.51
N GLY A 58 -33.50 -14.84 -21.41
CA GLY A 58 -34.29 -15.99 -20.95
C GLY A 58 -33.46 -17.15 -20.38
N ARG A 59 -32.12 -17.04 -20.37
CA ARG A 59 -31.18 -18.05 -19.86
C ARG A 59 -30.14 -17.41 -18.94
N ARG A 60 -29.65 -18.19 -17.99
CA ARG A 60 -28.49 -17.81 -17.15
C ARG A 60 -27.21 -17.79 -17.99
N LEU A 61 -26.19 -17.06 -17.54
CA LEU A 61 -24.90 -16.91 -18.25
C LEU A 61 -24.29 -18.26 -18.65
N ALA A 62 -24.38 -19.26 -17.76
CA ALA A 62 -23.83 -20.59 -18.01
C ALA A 62 -24.50 -21.30 -19.21
N GLY A 63 -25.77 -21.03 -19.49
CA GLY A 63 -26.54 -21.63 -20.60
C GLY A 63 -26.50 -20.83 -21.91
N LEU A 64 -25.73 -19.74 -21.95
CA LEU A 64 -25.53 -18.91 -23.15
C LEU A 64 -24.29 -19.38 -23.93
N THR A 65 -24.33 -19.23 -25.25
CA THR A 65 -23.14 -19.38 -26.11
C THR A 65 -22.14 -18.24 -25.85
N PRO A 66 -20.87 -18.36 -26.26
CA PRO A 66 -19.89 -17.28 -26.12
C PRO A 66 -20.37 -15.93 -26.69
N ASP A 67 -20.93 -15.93 -27.89
CA ASP A 67 -21.44 -14.71 -28.54
C ASP A 67 -22.68 -14.12 -27.82
N GLU A 68 -23.52 -14.97 -27.22
CA GLU A 68 -24.64 -14.53 -26.41
C GLU A 68 -24.17 -13.90 -25.09
N ARG A 69 -23.19 -14.52 -24.41
CA ARG A 69 -22.58 -13.97 -23.19
C ARG A 69 -21.96 -12.59 -23.46
N GLU A 70 -21.22 -12.46 -24.55
CA GLU A 70 -20.59 -11.19 -24.93
C GLU A 70 -21.60 -10.08 -25.20
N ARG A 71 -22.70 -10.38 -25.91
CA ARG A 71 -23.78 -9.40 -26.15
C ARG A 71 -24.41 -8.94 -24.84
N VAL A 72 -24.71 -9.88 -23.94
CA VAL A 72 -25.28 -9.56 -22.62
C VAL A 72 -24.32 -8.69 -21.80
N LEU A 73 -23.05 -9.09 -21.66
CA LEU A 73 -22.07 -8.32 -20.90
C LEU A 73 -21.75 -6.97 -21.53
N GLY A 74 -21.71 -6.89 -22.87
CA GLY A 74 -21.53 -5.63 -23.59
C GLY A 74 -22.66 -4.64 -23.33
N SER A 75 -23.92 -5.11 -23.33
CA SER A 75 -25.07 -4.27 -22.99
C SER A 75 -25.08 -3.82 -21.51
N LEU A 76 -24.58 -4.65 -20.60
CA LEU A 76 -24.40 -4.28 -19.20
C LEU A 76 -23.28 -3.23 -19.05
N ALA A 77 -22.14 -3.42 -19.72
CA ALA A 77 -21.01 -2.49 -19.72
C ALA A 77 -21.37 -1.11 -20.33
N ALA A 78 -22.35 -1.06 -21.24
CA ALA A 78 -22.86 0.19 -21.79
C ALA A 78 -23.72 1.01 -20.79
N ARG A 79 -24.05 0.46 -19.61
CA ARG A 79 -24.85 1.13 -18.57
C ARG A 79 -23.96 1.62 -17.43
N PRO A 80 -23.70 2.93 -17.28
CA PRO A 80 -22.76 3.46 -16.29
C PRO A 80 -23.03 3.00 -14.84
N GLY A 81 -24.30 2.88 -14.45
CA GLY A 81 -24.68 2.43 -13.10
C GLY A 81 -24.36 0.96 -12.79
N LEU A 82 -24.06 0.13 -13.79
CA LEU A 82 -23.76 -1.30 -13.63
C LEU A 82 -22.27 -1.63 -13.83
N VAL A 83 -21.47 -0.68 -14.34
CA VAL A 83 -20.03 -0.85 -14.55
C VAL A 83 -19.26 -1.22 -13.27
N PRO A 84 -19.50 -0.59 -12.09
CA PRO A 84 -18.80 -0.98 -10.88
C PRO A 84 -18.99 -2.45 -10.48
N ALA A 85 -20.17 -3.02 -10.77
CA ALA A 85 -20.43 -4.44 -10.52
C ALA A 85 -19.61 -5.36 -11.45
N LEU A 86 -19.39 -4.95 -12.71
CA LEU A 86 -18.49 -5.67 -13.62
C LEU A 86 -17.03 -5.55 -13.18
N ASP A 87 -16.56 -4.36 -12.83
CA ASP A 87 -15.16 -4.17 -12.46
C ASP A 87 -14.81 -4.91 -11.16
N LEU A 88 -15.75 -5.00 -10.21
CA LEU A 88 -15.62 -5.86 -9.02
C LEU A 88 -15.37 -7.33 -9.35
N LEU A 89 -15.89 -7.81 -10.49
CA LEU A 89 -15.70 -9.17 -10.97
C LEU A 89 -14.47 -9.31 -11.87
N LYS A 90 -14.15 -8.29 -12.69
CA LYS A 90 -13.01 -8.30 -13.61
C LYS A 90 -11.68 -8.33 -12.88
N VAL A 91 -11.50 -7.55 -11.83
CA VAL A 91 -10.23 -7.46 -11.10
C VAL A 91 -9.73 -8.84 -10.60
N PRO A 92 -10.52 -9.64 -9.85
CA PRO A 92 -10.04 -10.95 -9.39
C PRO A 92 -9.82 -11.94 -10.54
N VAL A 93 -10.63 -11.87 -11.60
CA VAL A 93 -10.44 -12.72 -12.81
C VAL A 93 -9.15 -12.37 -13.53
N LEU A 94 -8.86 -11.09 -13.75
CA LEU A 94 -7.62 -10.62 -14.38
C LEU A 94 -6.39 -10.98 -13.53
N LEU A 95 -6.50 -10.86 -12.21
CA LEU A 95 -5.45 -11.27 -11.28
C LEU A 95 -5.13 -12.77 -11.41
N ALA A 96 -6.14 -13.64 -11.37
CA ALA A 96 -5.95 -15.09 -11.53
C ALA A 96 -5.42 -15.46 -12.93
N ALA A 97 -6.00 -14.89 -13.98
CA ALA A 97 -5.67 -15.19 -15.37
C ALA A 97 -4.26 -14.75 -15.77
N ALA A 98 -3.85 -13.56 -15.35
CA ALA A 98 -2.57 -13.00 -15.74
C ALA A 98 -1.39 -13.62 -14.96
N THR A 99 -1.61 -13.95 -13.68
CA THR A 99 -0.60 -14.63 -12.86
C THR A 99 -0.39 -16.09 -13.28
N GLU A 100 -1.37 -16.74 -13.90
CA GLU A 100 -1.21 -18.06 -14.53
C GLU A 100 -0.23 -18.01 -15.70
N ARG A 101 -0.24 -16.93 -16.48
CA ARG A 101 0.66 -16.74 -17.64
C ARG A 101 2.05 -16.26 -17.25
N THR A 102 2.32 -16.04 -15.96
CA THR A 102 3.61 -15.56 -15.46
C THR A 102 4.49 -16.75 -15.06
N PRO A 103 5.65 -16.97 -15.70
CA PRO A 103 6.54 -18.07 -15.34
C PRO A 103 6.99 -17.96 -13.88
N LEU A 104 7.08 -19.09 -13.18
CA LEU A 104 7.75 -19.13 -11.89
C LEU A 104 9.24 -18.76 -12.08
N PRO A 105 9.85 -17.98 -11.17
CA PRO A 105 11.29 -17.76 -11.20
C PRO A 105 12.01 -19.12 -11.16
N ARG A 106 12.96 -19.36 -12.07
CA ARG A 106 13.97 -20.40 -11.84
C ARG A 106 14.88 -19.88 -10.74
N ALA A 107 14.92 -20.56 -9.59
CA ALA A 107 15.66 -20.11 -8.44
C ALA A 107 17.16 -19.99 -8.77
N GLU A 108 17.66 -18.76 -8.85
CA GLU A 108 19.04 -18.49 -8.40
C GLU A 108 19.09 -18.80 -6.89
N VAL A 109 20.27 -19.16 -6.38
CA VAL A 109 20.45 -19.32 -4.93
C VAL A 109 20.12 -17.97 -4.28
N ALA A 110 19.01 -17.92 -3.56
CA ALA A 110 18.59 -16.71 -2.86
C ALA A 110 19.69 -16.33 -1.85
N PRO A 111 20.02 -15.02 -1.71
CA PRO A 111 20.94 -14.61 -0.66
C PRO A 111 20.38 -14.98 0.70
N GLU A 112 21.27 -15.27 1.64
CA GLU A 112 20.91 -15.45 3.04
C GLU A 112 20.45 -14.11 3.62
N ASP A 113 19.30 -14.13 4.30
CA ASP A 113 18.78 -12.94 4.95
C ASP A 113 19.55 -12.69 6.26
N PRO A 114 19.76 -11.41 6.65
CA PRO A 114 20.31 -11.11 7.97
C PRO A 114 19.44 -11.73 9.08
N PRO A 115 20.06 -12.17 10.19
CA PRO A 115 19.33 -12.86 11.24
C PRO A 115 18.31 -11.93 11.92
N LEU A 116 17.15 -12.51 12.24
CA LEU A 116 16.11 -11.90 13.07
C LEU A 116 15.83 -12.82 14.26
N ASP A 117 15.66 -12.24 15.45
CA ASP A 117 15.20 -12.95 16.64
C ASP A 117 13.66 -12.97 16.65
N CYS A 118 13.10 -13.85 15.83
CA CYS A 118 11.66 -14.06 15.68
C CYS A 118 11.20 -15.29 16.47
N THR A 119 10.16 -15.13 17.28
CA THR A 119 9.47 -16.23 17.97
C THR A 119 7.98 -16.17 17.63
N PRO A 120 7.33 -17.26 17.18
CA PRO A 120 5.88 -17.30 17.04
C PRO A 120 5.16 -17.01 18.36
N ALA A 121 4.01 -16.33 18.32
CA ALA A 121 3.24 -16.01 19.53
C ALA A 121 2.82 -17.26 20.32
N GLU A 122 2.63 -18.39 19.64
CA GLU A 122 2.30 -19.71 20.20
C GLU A 122 3.43 -20.27 21.08
N GLU A 123 4.68 -19.90 20.80
CA GLU A 123 5.86 -20.32 21.55
C GLU A 123 6.26 -19.29 22.63
N TRP A 124 5.57 -18.14 22.67
CA TRP A 124 5.83 -17.09 23.64
C TRP A 124 5.09 -17.34 24.97
N PRO A 125 5.72 -17.09 26.14
CA PRO A 125 5.08 -17.30 27.44
C PRO A 125 3.79 -16.49 27.59
N ASP A 126 2.83 -17.04 28.35
CA ASP A 126 1.54 -16.38 28.63
C ASP A 126 1.68 -15.01 29.29
N ARG A 127 2.77 -14.81 30.03
CA ARG A 127 3.10 -13.54 30.67
C ARG A 127 4.59 -13.24 30.54
N ALA A 128 4.91 -12.03 30.10
CA ALA A 128 6.27 -11.52 30.01
C ALA A 128 6.36 -10.07 30.47
N THR A 129 7.59 -9.58 30.63
CA THR A 129 7.90 -8.18 30.92
C THR A 129 8.91 -7.65 29.91
N ALA A 130 8.83 -6.34 29.62
CA ALA A 130 9.80 -5.62 28.79
C ALA A 130 9.82 -4.13 29.21
N ASP A 131 10.95 -3.46 29.01
CA ASP A 131 11.04 -2.01 29.21
C ASP A 131 10.20 -1.25 28.19
N ALA A 132 10.11 -1.77 26.96
CA ALA A 132 9.26 -1.23 25.91
C ALA A 132 8.61 -2.31 25.04
N VAL A 133 7.35 -2.10 24.69
CA VAL A 133 6.65 -2.87 23.66
C VAL A 133 6.41 -2.01 22.43
N VAL A 134 6.81 -2.50 21.26
CA VAL A 134 6.53 -1.86 19.96
C VAL A 134 5.44 -2.64 19.24
N VAL A 135 4.30 -2.01 18.99
CA VAL A 135 3.15 -2.64 18.35
C VAL A 135 3.20 -2.41 16.84
N GLY A 136 3.68 -3.39 16.09
CA GLY A 136 3.87 -3.36 14.64
C GLY A 136 5.34 -3.25 14.25
N SER A 137 5.77 -4.06 13.28
CA SER A 137 7.18 -4.14 12.84
C SER A 137 7.48 -3.36 11.55
N GLY A 138 6.54 -2.52 11.11
CA GLY A 138 6.62 -1.73 9.88
C GLY A 138 7.69 -0.63 9.91
N ALA A 139 7.63 0.28 8.94
CA ALA A 139 8.64 1.34 8.73
C ALA A 139 9.02 2.08 10.03
N GLY A 140 8.03 2.59 10.76
CA GLY A 140 8.29 3.34 11.99
C GLY A 140 8.56 2.45 13.20
N GLY A 141 7.87 1.30 13.32
CA GLY A 141 8.10 0.36 14.41
C GLY A 141 9.49 -0.24 14.42
N ALA A 142 10.05 -0.54 13.25
CA ALA A 142 11.43 -1.01 13.13
C ALA A 142 12.44 0.04 13.61
N MET A 143 12.22 1.31 13.26
CA MET A 143 13.06 2.42 13.74
C MET A 143 12.95 2.60 15.25
N ALA A 144 11.72 2.61 15.78
CA ALA A 144 11.49 2.71 17.22
C ALA A 144 12.16 1.57 18.00
N ALA A 145 12.03 0.32 17.53
CA ALA A 145 12.65 -0.83 18.14
C ALA A 145 14.18 -0.72 18.16
N ARG A 146 14.78 -0.32 17.03
CA ARG A 146 16.22 -0.13 16.91
C ARG A 146 16.74 0.95 17.86
N THR A 147 16.08 2.11 17.90
CA THR A 147 16.48 3.23 18.77
C THR A 147 16.40 2.85 20.24
N LEU A 148 15.28 2.26 20.68
CA LEU A 148 15.10 1.89 22.08
C LEU A 148 16.03 0.75 22.50
N ALA A 149 16.25 -0.26 21.65
CA ALA A 149 17.18 -1.35 21.96
C ALA A 149 18.63 -0.85 22.05
N ARG A 150 19.05 0.05 21.15
CA ARG A 150 20.38 0.69 21.21
C ARG A 150 20.58 1.54 22.46
N ALA A 151 19.50 2.07 23.03
CA ALA A 151 19.53 2.76 24.32
C ALA A 151 19.56 1.80 25.53
N GLY A 152 19.66 0.48 25.30
CA GLY A 152 19.80 -0.54 26.33
C GLY A 152 18.47 -1.01 26.94
N LEU A 153 17.33 -0.65 26.36
CA LEU A 153 16.02 -1.13 26.82
C LEU A 153 15.79 -2.57 26.33
N SER A 154 15.16 -3.40 27.16
CA SER A 154 14.58 -4.67 26.72
C SER A 154 13.32 -4.39 25.87
N VAL A 155 13.42 -4.66 24.57
CA VAL A 155 12.37 -4.35 23.59
C VAL A 155 11.70 -5.62 23.09
N VAL A 156 10.37 -5.64 23.10
CA VAL A 156 9.56 -6.66 22.40
C VAL A 156 8.74 -6.00 21.29
N VAL A 157 8.94 -6.45 20.06
CA VAL A 157 8.17 -6.04 18.88
C VAL A 157 7.07 -7.06 18.64
N LEU A 158 5.84 -6.61 18.44
CA LEU A 158 4.67 -7.47 18.18
C LEU A 158 4.16 -7.25 16.76
N GLU A 159 4.15 -8.29 15.94
CA GLU A 159 3.69 -8.25 14.55
C GLU A 159 2.54 -9.23 14.32
N GLU A 160 1.45 -8.75 13.71
CA GLU A 160 0.29 -9.60 13.39
C GLU A 160 0.58 -10.57 12.24
N GLY A 161 1.45 -10.20 11.29
CA GLY A 161 1.86 -11.05 10.18
C GLY A 161 3.01 -12.02 10.49
N GLU A 162 3.27 -12.88 9.52
CA GLU A 162 4.38 -13.85 9.56
C GLU A 162 5.70 -13.25 9.06
N HIS A 163 6.80 -13.91 9.40
CA HIS A 163 8.11 -13.65 8.80
C HIS A 163 8.24 -14.40 7.47
N HIS A 164 8.61 -13.70 6.41
CA HIS A 164 8.87 -14.29 5.09
C HIS A 164 10.29 -13.96 4.62
N THR A 165 11.06 -15.00 4.30
CA THR A 165 12.44 -14.87 3.83
C THR A 165 12.52 -14.61 2.32
N THR A 166 13.65 -14.07 1.86
CA THR A 166 13.97 -13.90 0.43
C THR A 166 13.83 -15.23 -0.32
N ALA A 167 14.33 -16.33 0.25
CA ALA A 167 14.18 -17.66 -0.31
C ALA A 167 12.70 -18.07 -0.48
N SER A 168 11.84 -17.75 0.50
CA SER A 168 10.41 -18.03 0.41
C SER A 168 9.71 -17.26 -0.71
N PHE A 169 10.20 -16.05 -1.05
CA PHE A 169 9.66 -15.26 -2.15
C PHE A 169 10.02 -15.85 -3.52
N GLY A 170 11.25 -16.36 -3.68
CA GLY A 170 11.72 -16.97 -4.93
C GLY A 170 11.06 -18.31 -5.26
N ARG A 171 10.56 -19.04 -4.25
CA ARG A 171 10.02 -20.41 -4.40
C ARG A 171 8.50 -20.49 -4.56
N ARG A 172 7.77 -19.39 -4.35
CA ARG A 172 6.29 -19.38 -4.35
C ARG A 172 5.69 -18.55 -5.48
N PRO A 173 4.53 -18.96 -6.04
CA PRO A 173 3.79 -18.16 -7.00
C PRO A 173 3.49 -16.73 -6.48
N PRO A 174 3.50 -15.70 -7.35
CA PRO A 174 3.15 -14.34 -6.95
C PRO A 174 1.78 -14.20 -6.28
N LEU A 175 0.76 -14.92 -6.76
CA LEU A 175 -0.62 -14.81 -6.26
C LEU A 175 -0.75 -15.27 -4.81
N ASP A 176 -0.06 -16.37 -4.45
CA ASP A 176 -0.05 -16.89 -3.08
C ASP A 176 0.60 -15.87 -2.14
N ARG A 177 1.75 -15.33 -2.56
CA ARG A 177 2.46 -14.28 -1.82
C ARG A 177 1.60 -13.02 -1.67
N PHE A 178 0.88 -12.61 -2.70
CA PHE A 178 -0.06 -11.50 -2.62
C PHE A 178 -1.16 -11.76 -1.59
N THR A 179 -1.70 -12.97 -1.55
CA THR A 179 -2.76 -13.34 -0.61
C THR A 179 -2.28 -13.30 0.85
N ASP A 180 -1.05 -13.77 1.11
CA ASP A 180 -0.48 -13.81 2.46
C ASP A 180 -0.03 -12.44 2.96
N LEU A 181 0.70 -11.70 2.10
CA LEU A 181 1.40 -10.47 2.46
C LEU A 181 0.49 -9.25 2.58
N TYR A 182 -0.68 -9.25 1.92
CA TYR A 182 -1.62 -8.14 2.01
C TYR A 182 -2.72 -8.44 3.02
N ARG A 183 -3.00 -7.47 3.88
CA ARG A 183 -4.15 -7.50 4.76
C ARG A 183 -5.41 -7.71 3.94
N ASP A 184 -6.25 -8.63 4.40
CA ASP A 184 -7.52 -8.98 3.77
C ASP A 184 -7.37 -9.45 2.31
N GLY A 185 -6.23 -10.05 1.95
CA GLY A 185 -5.94 -10.50 0.58
C GLY A 185 -5.91 -9.34 -0.43
N GLY A 186 -5.55 -8.13 0.02
CA GLY A 186 -5.51 -6.93 -0.80
C GLY A 186 -6.84 -6.19 -0.92
N ALA A 187 -7.92 -6.67 -0.29
CA ALA A 187 -9.26 -6.08 -0.42
C ALA A 187 -9.55 -4.90 0.54
N THR A 188 -8.54 -4.31 1.15
CA THR A 188 -8.71 -3.12 1.99
C THR A 188 -9.09 -1.92 1.11
N ALA A 189 -10.18 -1.23 1.43
CA ALA A 189 -10.68 -0.11 0.64
C ALA A 189 -11.22 1.03 1.52
N ALA A 190 -11.14 2.27 1.02
CA ALA A 190 -11.86 3.41 1.58
C ALA A 190 -13.19 3.62 0.86
N LEU A 191 -14.25 3.74 1.66
CA LEU A 191 -15.57 4.10 1.17
C LEU A 191 -15.59 5.59 0.84
N GLY A 192 -15.98 5.90 -0.38
CA GLY A 192 -15.99 7.24 -0.96
C GLY A 192 -16.64 7.23 -2.33
N ASN A 193 -16.61 8.36 -3.02
CA ASN A 193 -17.03 8.46 -4.41
C ASN A 193 -15.94 9.19 -5.23
N PRO A 194 -15.11 8.47 -6.01
CA PRO A 194 -15.12 7.02 -6.18
C PRO A 194 -14.53 6.29 -4.95
N PRO A 195 -14.80 4.98 -4.76
CA PRO A 195 -14.08 4.19 -3.77
C PRO A 195 -12.60 4.07 -4.11
N LEU A 196 -11.76 3.88 -3.08
CA LEU A 196 -10.31 3.77 -3.23
C LEU A 196 -9.82 2.41 -2.73
N LEU A 197 -9.06 1.70 -3.54
CA LEU A 197 -8.30 0.53 -3.07
C LEU A 197 -7.09 1.01 -2.25
N LEU A 198 -6.89 0.43 -1.07
CA LEU A 198 -5.83 0.78 -0.12
C LEU A 198 -5.05 -0.47 0.30
N PRO A 199 -4.17 -1.02 -0.54
CA PRO A 199 -3.38 -2.19 -0.17
C PRO A 199 -2.47 -1.90 1.03
N VAL A 200 -2.50 -2.77 2.05
CA VAL A 200 -1.69 -2.66 3.27
C VAL A 200 -0.98 -3.98 3.54
N GLY A 201 0.32 -3.93 3.82
CA GLY A 201 1.09 -5.13 4.15
C GLY A 201 0.79 -5.68 5.55
N ARG A 202 0.91 -6.99 5.70
CA ARG A 202 0.80 -7.73 6.97
C ARG A 202 1.86 -8.84 6.98
N ALA A 203 3.05 -8.49 7.45
CA ALA A 203 4.23 -9.36 7.55
C ALA A 203 5.26 -8.69 8.47
N VAL A 204 6.27 -9.42 8.93
CA VAL A 204 7.45 -8.80 9.57
C VAL A 204 8.11 -7.81 8.61
N GLY A 205 8.12 -6.52 8.99
CA GLY A 205 8.49 -5.38 8.14
C GLY A 205 7.32 -4.59 7.56
N GLY A 206 6.08 -5.03 7.77
CA GLY A 206 4.84 -4.37 7.35
C GLY A 206 4.77 -4.07 5.85
N THR A 207 4.18 -2.92 5.49
CA THR A 207 4.05 -2.48 4.09
C THR A 207 5.40 -2.28 3.38
N THR A 208 6.52 -2.16 4.10
CA THR A 208 7.84 -2.04 3.46
C THR A 208 8.24 -3.32 2.71
N VAL A 209 7.69 -4.48 3.09
CA VAL A 209 7.89 -5.76 2.40
C VAL A 209 7.27 -5.74 1.01
N VAL A 210 6.14 -5.04 0.85
CA VAL A 210 5.32 -5.05 -0.39
C VAL A 210 5.31 -3.71 -1.15
N ASN A 211 6.00 -2.68 -0.68
CA ASN A 211 6.06 -1.42 -1.43
C ASN A 211 7.04 -1.50 -2.62
N SER A 212 7.03 -0.47 -3.46
CA SER A 212 7.91 -0.33 -4.63
C SER A 212 9.37 -0.05 -4.29
N GLY A 213 9.66 0.44 -3.08
CA GLY A 213 10.99 0.85 -2.64
C GLY A 213 11.41 2.24 -3.12
N THR A 214 10.50 3.07 -3.63
CA THR A 214 10.77 4.47 -4.02
C THR A 214 11.07 5.34 -2.81
N CYS A 215 12.09 6.19 -2.93
CA CYS A 215 12.62 7.01 -1.84
C CYS A 215 12.77 8.47 -2.28
N TYR A 216 11.76 9.28 -1.95
CA TYR A 216 11.82 10.74 -2.03
C TYR A 216 11.97 11.32 -0.63
N ARG A 217 12.78 12.37 -0.52
CA ARG A 217 12.86 13.16 0.72
C ARG A 217 11.59 13.98 0.86
N THR A 218 11.13 14.14 2.10
CA THR A 218 10.05 15.09 2.40
C THR A 218 10.51 16.48 1.95
N PRO A 219 9.76 17.20 1.10
CA PRO A 219 10.15 18.54 0.66
C PRO A 219 10.24 19.54 1.82
N ASP A 220 11.16 20.50 1.74
CA ASP A 220 11.38 21.49 2.81
C ASP A 220 10.11 22.28 3.14
N HIS A 221 9.34 22.70 2.13
CA HIS A 221 8.08 23.42 2.35
C HIS A 221 7.03 22.60 3.10
N VAL A 222 7.12 21.26 3.06
CA VAL A 222 6.26 20.37 3.83
C VAL A 222 6.72 20.29 5.28
N LEU A 223 8.05 20.21 5.52
CA LEU A 223 8.64 20.25 6.85
C LEU A 223 8.33 21.58 7.55
N ASP A 224 8.54 22.70 6.86
CA ASP A 224 8.20 24.04 7.33
C ASP A 224 6.73 24.15 7.70
N ARG A 225 5.84 23.58 6.87
CA ARG A 225 4.40 23.53 7.16
C ARG A 225 4.10 22.71 8.40
N TRP A 226 4.72 21.55 8.58
CA TRP A 226 4.52 20.71 9.77
C TRP A 226 4.99 21.42 11.04
N SER A 227 6.15 22.08 10.99
CA SER A 227 6.66 22.89 12.11
C SER A 227 5.75 24.09 12.39
N SER A 228 5.65 25.04 11.46
CA SER A 228 5.00 26.34 11.68
C SER A 228 3.49 26.28 11.86
N ARG A 229 2.78 25.43 11.10
CA ARG A 229 1.30 25.39 11.08
C ARG A 229 0.72 24.34 12.00
N HIS A 230 1.41 23.22 12.18
CA HIS A 230 0.92 22.13 13.02
C HIS A 230 1.59 22.10 14.40
N GLY A 231 2.71 22.82 14.59
CA GLY A 231 3.47 22.80 15.84
C GLY A 231 4.12 21.44 16.07
N PHE A 232 4.50 20.72 15.01
CA PHE A 232 5.26 19.47 15.13
C PHE A 232 6.75 19.81 15.12
N HIS A 233 7.30 20.21 16.27
CA HIS A 233 8.65 20.75 16.38
C HIS A 233 9.75 19.77 15.98
N LEU A 234 9.49 18.45 16.09
CA LEU A 234 10.42 17.44 15.60
C LEU A 234 10.68 17.55 14.08
N ALA A 235 9.79 18.21 13.33
CA ALA A 235 9.97 18.49 11.90
C ALA A 235 11.28 19.25 11.59
N ASP A 236 11.70 20.16 12.47
CA ASP A 236 12.89 21.01 12.25
C ASP A 236 14.19 20.19 12.21
N GLY A 237 14.22 19.08 12.96
CA GLY A 237 15.35 18.14 12.98
C GLY A 237 15.27 17.04 11.94
N LEU A 238 14.17 16.87 11.21
CA LEU A 238 13.98 15.75 10.28
C LEU A 238 15.02 15.66 9.15
N PRO A 239 15.65 16.74 8.63
CA PRO A 239 16.67 16.60 7.60
C PRO A 239 17.82 15.65 7.98
N ALA A 240 18.34 15.74 9.21
CA ALA A 240 19.41 14.85 9.69
C ALA A 240 18.91 13.40 9.84
N HIS A 241 17.69 13.21 10.35
CA HIS A 241 17.08 11.89 10.44
C HIS A 241 16.84 11.28 9.05
N LEU A 242 16.47 12.09 8.04
CA LEU A 242 16.33 11.63 6.66
C LEU A 242 17.67 11.14 6.10
N ASP A 243 18.80 11.79 6.42
CA ASP A 243 20.13 11.33 6.03
C ASP A 243 20.46 9.96 6.63
N GLU A 244 20.17 9.77 7.91
CA GLU A 244 20.33 8.47 8.57
C GLU A 244 19.45 7.39 7.94
N VAL A 245 18.18 7.71 7.66
CA VAL A 245 17.24 6.77 7.05
C VAL A 245 17.72 6.37 5.64
N GLU A 246 18.16 7.33 4.82
CA GLU A 246 18.68 7.05 3.48
C GLU A 246 19.92 6.15 3.51
N ARG A 247 20.84 6.40 4.46
CA ARG A 247 22.02 5.55 4.68
C ARG A 247 21.63 4.15 5.13
N THR A 248 20.72 4.03 6.11
CA THR A 248 20.22 2.76 6.65
C THR A 248 19.58 1.91 5.54
N LEU A 249 18.76 2.53 4.69
CA LEU A 249 18.07 1.88 3.58
C LEU A 249 18.94 1.71 2.33
N ARG A 250 20.17 2.23 2.33
CA ARG A 250 21.10 2.24 1.19
C ARG A 250 20.45 2.81 -0.07
N VAL A 251 19.77 3.95 0.07
CA VAL A 251 19.04 4.60 -1.02
C VAL A 251 19.99 5.00 -2.14
N ALA A 252 19.70 4.56 -3.36
CA ALA A 252 20.50 4.87 -4.54
C ALA A 252 19.63 5.09 -5.79
N THR A 253 20.09 5.96 -6.68
CA THR A 253 19.52 6.12 -8.02
C THR A 253 19.68 4.82 -8.80
N GLN A 254 18.61 4.36 -9.44
CA GLN A 254 18.67 3.14 -10.24
C GLN A 254 19.47 3.36 -11.55
N PRO A 255 20.35 2.44 -11.93
CA PRO A 255 21.02 2.49 -13.22
C PRO A 255 20.03 2.40 -14.39
N LEU A 256 20.30 3.11 -15.49
CA LEU A 256 19.45 3.07 -16.69
C LEU A 256 19.25 1.65 -17.23
N GLY A 257 20.29 0.81 -17.16
CA GLY A 257 20.27 -0.56 -17.69
C GLY A 257 19.29 -1.51 -17.00
N VAL A 258 18.80 -1.20 -15.79
CA VAL A 258 17.85 -2.07 -15.06
C VAL A 258 16.40 -1.56 -15.10
N LEU A 259 16.16 -0.34 -15.61
CA LEU A 259 14.82 0.27 -15.60
C LEU A 259 13.79 -0.55 -16.38
N GLY A 260 14.22 -1.22 -17.44
CA GLY A 260 13.34 -1.88 -18.39
C GLY A 260 12.73 -0.91 -19.40
N ALA A 261 12.09 -1.44 -20.44
CA ALA A 261 11.55 -0.64 -21.54
C ALA A 261 10.49 0.38 -21.07
N ASN A 262 9.69 0.04 -20.05
CA ASN A 262 8.68 0.95 -19.50
C ASN A 262 9.31 2.27 -18.99
N GLY A 263 10.38 2.17 -18.19
CA GLY A 263 11.09 3.34 -17.67
C GLY A 263 11.80 4.14 -18.76
N LEU A 264 12.46 3.45 -19.71
CA LEU A 264 13.15 4.12 -20.82
C LEU A 264 12.19 4.88 -21.73
N LEU A 265 11.01 4.32 -22.02
CA LEU A 265 9.96 5.00 -22.80
C LEU A 265 9.41 6.22 -22.06
N ALA A 266 9.22 6.14 -20.75
CA ALA A 266 8.77 7.26 -19.94
C ALA A 266 9.78 8.42 -19.96
N LEU A 267 11.08 8.12 -19.78
CA LEU A 267 12.16 9.10 -19.86
C LEU A 267 12.23 9.73 -21.25
N ALA A 268 12.16 8.93 -22.31
CA ALA A 268 12.19 9.42 -23.69
C ALA A 268 10.97 10.30 -24.04
N GLY A 269 9.79 9.96 -23.49
CA GLY A 269 8.58 10.77 -23.63
C GLY A 269 8.70 12.11 -22.91
N ALA A 270 9.22 12.12 -21.68
CA ALA A 270 9.46 13.34 -20.92
C ALA A 270 10.52 14.24 -21.57
N GLU A 271 11.63 13.67 -22.05
CA GLU A 271 12.69 14.39 -22.75
C GLU A 271 12.15 15.13 -23.99
N ARG A 272 11.33 14.48 -24.81
CA ARG A 272 10.72 15.11 -25.99
C ARG A 272 9.73 16.22 -25.67
N LEU A 273 9.19 16.24 -24.46
CA LEU A 273 8.34 17.31 -23.95
C LEU A 273 9.15 18.41 -23.25
N GLY A 274 10.47 18.21 -23.05
CA GLY A 274 11.30 19.10 -22.24
C GLY A 274 10.99 19.05 -20.75
N TRP A 275 10.40 17.96 -20.25
CA TRP A 275 9.93 17.82 -18.87
C TRP A 275 11.04 17.30 -17.95
N ARG A 276 11.03 17.76 -16.68
CA ARG A 276 11.94 17.24 -15.66
C ARG A 276 11.62 15.79 -15.32
N ALA A 277 12.56 14.88 -15.59
CA ALA A 277 12.42 13.46 -15.29
C ALA A 277 13.78 12.78 -15.06
N GLY A 278 13.77 11.64 -14.37
CA GLY A 278 14.98 10.84 -14.13
C GLY A 278 14.70 9.46 -13.54
N PRO A 279 15.72 8.57 -13.50
CA PRO A 279 15.62 7.30 -12.78
C PRO A 279 15.32 7.53 -11.29
N LEU A 280 14.42 6.74 -10.73
CA LEU A 280 14.03 6.91 -9.32
C LEU A 280 15.16 6.50 -8.36
N ARG A 281 15.25 7.23 -7.24
CA ARG A 281 16.00 6.81 -6.06
C ARG A 281 15.21 5.75 -5.31
N ARG A 282 15.86 4.62 -4.99
CA ARG A 282 15.22 3.48 -4.34
C ARG A 282 16.11 2.85 -3.27
N ASN A 283 15.49 2.23 -2.26
CA ASN A 283 16.17 1.35 -1.30
C ASN A 283 16.47 -0.03 -1.90
N ALA A 284 16.93 -0.07 -3.15
CA ALA A 284 17.23 -1.29 -3.87
C ALA A 284 18.46 -1.12 -4.78
N PRO A 285 19.64 -0.77 -4.23
CA PRO A 285 20.83 -0.46 -5.02
C PRO A 285 21.27 -1.62 -5.93
N GLY A 286 21.02 -2.87 -5.51
CA GLY A 286 21.35 -4.08 -6.26
C GLY A 286 20.18 -4.66 -7.07
N CYS A 287 19.18 -3.86 -7.46
CA CYS A 287 17.98 -4.37 -8.13
C CYS A 287 18.32 -5.21 -9.37
N LYS A 288 17.61 -6.32 -9.55
CA LYS A 288 17.76 -7.24 -10.70
C LYS A 288 16.62 -7.13 -11.71
N GLY A 289 15.77 -6.11 -11.59
CA GLY A 289 14.68 -5.87 -12.53
C GLY A 289 13.58 -6.95 -12.53
N SER A 290 13.29 -7.56 -11.37
CA SER A 290 12.27 -8.63 -11.29
C SER A 290 10.82 -8.13 -11.31
N CYS A 291 10.60 -6.82 -11.13
CA CYS A 291 9.27 -6.19 -11.00
C CYS A 291 8.32 -6.83 -9.96
N GLN A 292 8.84 -7.58 -8.98
CA GLN A 292 8.04 -8.31 -7.99
C GLN A 292 7.98 -7.63 -6.61
N CYS A 293 8.34 -6.35 -6.51
CA CYS A 293 8.42 -5.64 -5.22
C CYS A 293 7.08 -5.66 -4.44
N VAL A 294 5.95 -5.71 -5.16
CA VAL A 294 4.60 -5.82 -4.59
C VAL A 294 4.29 -7.16 -3.94
N VAL A 295 5.11 -8.20 -4.11
CA VAL A 295 4.86 -9.55 -3.57
C VAL A 295 6.12 -10.14 -2.93
N GLY A 296 6.94 -9.27 -2.34
CA GLY A 296 8.24 -9.62 -1.76
C GLY A 296 9.31 -9.77 -2.84
N CYS A 297 10.47 -9.15 -2.62
CA CYS A 297 11.57 -9.17 -3.58
C CYS A 297 12.26 -10.54 -3.56
N PRO A 298 12.22 -11.33 -4.65
CA PRO A 298 12.81 -12.68 -4.67
C PRO A 298 14.35 -12.68 -4.71
N THR A 299 14.97 -11.51 -4.86
CA THR A 299 16.43 -11.36 -5.00
C THR A 299 17.11 -10.75 -3.77
N GLY A 300 16.34 -10.37 -2.74
CA GLY A 300 16.86 -9.68 -1.55
C GLY A 300 17.36 -8.24 -1.80
N ALA A 301 17.34 -7.77 -3.05
CA ALA A 301 17.87 -6.47 -3.43
C ALA A 301 17.13 -5.29 -2.78
N LYS A 302 15.81 -5.40 -2.59
CA LYS A 302 15.02 -4.34 -1.93
C LYS A 302 15.24 -4.41 -0.43
N GLN A 303 15.94 -3.43 0.12
CA GLN A 303 16.26 -3.25 1.53
C GLN A 303 15.04 -2.76 2.32
N SER A 304 13.98 -3.56 2.34
CA SER A 304 12.85 -3.37 3.25
C SER A 304 13.28 -3.56 4.70
N VAL A 305 12.51 -3.09 5.68
CA VAL A 305 13.03 -2.92 7.05
C VAL A 305 13.35 -4.23 7.74
N GLN A 306 12.78 -5.35 7.31
CA GLN A 306 13.16 -6.69 7.78
C GLN A 306 14.54 -7.15 7.34
N LEU A 307 15.12 -6.54 6.30
CA LEU A 307 16.49 -6.83 5.84
C LEU A 307 17.51 -5.74 6.24
N SER A 308 17.04 -4.59 6.74
CA SER A 308 17.90 -3.41 6.94
C SER A 308 17.86 -2.83 8.36
N VAL A 309 16.70 -2.79 9.01
CA VAL A 309 16.52 -2.11 10.31
C VAL A 309 16.27 -3.10 11.44
N LEU A 310 15.34 -4.04 11.27
CA LEU A 310 15.01 -5.05 12.27
C LEU A 310 16.22 -5.93 12.64
N PRO A 311 17.12 -6.32 11.70
CA PRO A 311 18.35 -7.03 12.09
C PRO A 311 19.25 -6.20 13.02
N GLU A 312 19.35 -4.88 12.80
CA GLU A 312 20.09 -3.98 13.70
C GLU A 312 19.42 -3.86 15.07
N ALA A 313 18.08 -3.89 15.12
CA ALA A 313 17.33 -3.90 16.37
C ALA A 313 17.54 -5.22 17.15
N CYS A 314 17.48 -6.36 16.47
CA CYS A 314 17.74 -7.67 17.07
C CYS A 314 19.18 -7.81 17.56
N ALA A 315 20.16 -7.32 16.79
CA ALA A 315 21.55 -7.26 17.22
C ALA A 315 21.76 -6.40 18.48
N ALA A 316 20.88 -5.41 18.71
CA ALA A 316 20.85 -4.60 19.93
C ALA A 316 19.98 -5.20 21.05
N GLY A 317 19.41 -6.39 20.86
CA GLY A 317 18.64 -7.12 21.89
C GLY A 317 17.11 -7.06 21.76
N ALA A 318 16.57 -6.47 20.69
CA ALA A 318 15.12 -6.51 20.45
C ALA A 318 14.66 -7.92 20.02
N ARG A 319 13.53 -8.38 20.56
CA ARG A 319 12.90 -9.65 20.16
C ARG A 319 11.59 -9.39 19.42
N ILE A 320 11.29 -10.19 18.41
CA ILE A 320 10.10 -10.04 17.57
C ILE A 320 9.16 -11.22 17.80
N VAL A 321 7.91 -10.94 18.15
CA VAL A 321 6.85 -11.96 18.25
C VAL A 321 5.97 -11.88 17.00
N THR A 322 5.91 -12.96 16.21
CA THR A 322 5.11 -13.05 14.98
C THR A 322 3.74 -13.67 15.25
N GLY A 323 2.77 -13.47 14.33
CA GLY A 323 1.39 -13.95 14.55
C GLY A 323 0.68 -13.30 15.75
N ALA A 324 1.24 -12.20 16.27
CA ALA A 324 0.87 -11.56 17.52
C ALA A 324 -0.05 -10.35 17.29
N ARG A 325 -1.36 -10.54 17.39
CA ARG A 325 -2.32 -9.43 17.24
C ARG A 325 -2.58 -8.73 18.56
N VAL A 326 -2.07 -7.51 18.73
CA VAL A 326 -2.39 -6.68 19.91
C VAL A 326 -3.86 -6.28 19.93
N LEU A 327 -4.58 -6.71 20.97
CA LEU A 327 -5.98 -6.41 21.18
C LEU A 327 -6.17 -5.03 21.82
N ARG A 328 -5.42 -4.73 22.87
CA ARG A 328 -5.47 -3.45 23.59
C ARG A 328 -4.20 -3.20 24.38
N ILE A 329 -3.96 -1.93 24.68
CA ILE A 329 -3.01 -1.45 25.68
C ILE A 329 -3.68 -1.60 27.06
N LEU A 330 -2.93 -2.12 28.02
CA LEU A 330 -3.31 -2.22 29.42
C LEU A 330 -2.95 -0.90 30.11
N LEU A 331 -3.83 -0.44 31.00
CA LEU A 331 -3.69 0.84 31.69
C LEU A 331 -3.68 0.63 33.21
N ASP A 332 -2.79 1.33 33.88
CA ASP A 332 -2.76 1.53 35.32
C ASP A 332 -3.48 2.87 35.66
N HIS A 333 -4.43 2.80 36.58
CA HIS A 333 -5.25 3.91 37.05
C HIS A 333 -5.01 4.25 38.54
N ASP A 334 -4.06 3.59 39.20
CA ASP A 334 -3.93 3.61 40.66
C ASP A 334 -3.32 4.93 41.19
N ARG A 335 -2.85 5.82 40.30
CA ARG A 335 -2.20 7.09 40.65
C ARG A 335 -3.06 8.28 40.25
N PRO A 336 -3.05 9.40 41.01
CA PRO A 336 -3.67 10.65 40.58
C PRO A 336 -3.06 11.15 39.26
N GLY A 337 -3.91 11.55 38.31
CA GLY A 337 -3.47 12.06 37.01
C GLY A 337 -4.02 11.26 35.83
N PRO A 338 -3.43 11.40 34.62
CA PRO A 338 -3.77 10.54 33.50
C PRO A 338 -3.38 9.07 33.78
N PRO A 339 -4.09 8.09 33.18
CA PRO A 339 -3.67 6.70 33.27
C PRO A 339 -2.28 6.49 32.67
N ARG A 340 -1.59 5.44 33.10
CA ARG A 340 -0.27 5.05 32.56
C ARG A 340 -0.38 3.73 31.81
N ALA A 341 0.35 3.58 30.70
CA ALA A 341 0.53 2.28 30.06
C ALA A 341 1.21 1.28 31.02
N SER A 342 0.63 0.09 31.14
CA SER A 342 1.16 -1.00 31.98
C SER A 342 1.46 -2.27 31.19
N GLY A 343 1.14 -2.31 29.90
CA GLY A 343 1.46 -3.42 29.02
C GLY A 343 0.49 -3.54 27.85
N VAL A 344 0.44 -4.72 27.25
CA VAL A 344 -0.48 -5.05 26.16
C VAL A 344 -1.09 -6.44 26.34
N LEU A 345 -2.32 -6.57 25.88
CA LEU A 345 -3.00 -7.85 25.70
C LEU A 345 -2.92 -8.27 24.23
N VAL A 346 -2.42 -9.47 23.98
CA VAL A 346 -2.14 -9.99 22.65
C VAL A 346 -2.98 -11.25 22.40
N ARG A 347 -3.46 -11.42 21.17
CA ARG A 347 -4.13 -12.66 20.73
C ARG A 347 -3.21 -13.44 19.79
N ARG A 348 -3.05 -14.73 20.09
CA ARG A 348 -2.34 -15.72 19.28
C ARG A 348 -3.17 -16.21 18.09
N ALA A 349 -2.58 -16.93 17.15
CA ALA A 349 -3.31 -17.46 15.99
C ALA A 349 -4.37 -18.50 16.38
N ASP A 350 -4.11 -19.28 17.44
CA ASP A 350 -5.05 -20.26 18.01
C ASP A 350 -6.24 -19.63 18.78
N GLY A 351 -6.22 -18.30 18.96
CA GLY A 351 -7.25 -17.55 19.67
C GLY A 351 -7.00 -17.34 21.17
N SER A 352 -6.00 -18.02 21.75
CA SER A 352 -5.55 -17.78 23.13
C SER A 352 -4.89 -16.40 23.27
N GLN A 353 -4.65 -15.98 24.52
CA GLN A 353 -4.16 -14.65 24.83
C GLN A 353 -2.91 -14.71 25.71
N LEU A 354 -2.03 -13.73 25.52
CA LEU A 354 -0.86 -13.49 26.36
C LEU A 354 -0.76 -12.02 26.75
N GLU A 355 -0.04 -11.74 27.82
CA GLU A 355 0.22 -10.40 28.33
C GLU A 355 1.71 -10.07 28.33
N ILE A 356 2.06 -8.87 27.88
CA ILE A 356 3.41 -8.33 28.04
C ILE A 356 3.30 -7.04 28.82
N LEU A 357 3.78 -7.05 30.06
CA LEU A 357 3.80 -5.89 30.92
C LEU A 357 4.94 -4.97 30.52
N SER A 358 4.64 -3.69 30.36
CA SER A 358 5.64 -2.70 29.97
C SER A 358 5.19 -1.28 30.34
N PRO A 359 6.09 -0.45 30.89
CA PRO A 359 5.79 0.94 31.19
C PRO A 359 5.74 1.84 29.94
N LEU A 360 6.20 1.35 28.79
CA LEU A 360 6.26 2.08 27.53
C LEU A 360 5.67 1.24 26.40
N VAL A 361 4.65 1.78 25.73
CA VAL A 361 4.07 1.18 24.53
C VAL A 361 4.22 2.14 23.35
N VAL A 362 4.95 1.71 22.33
CA VAL A 362 5.06 2.43 21.06
C VAL A 362 4.03 1.87 20.10
N THR A 363 3.08 2.72 19.69
CA THR A 363 2.09 2.37 18.67
C THR A 363 2.68 2.59 17.28
N ALA A 364 2.81 1.49 16.53
CA ALA A 364 3.34 1.47 15.17
C ALA A 364 2.53 0.56 14.21
N ALA A 365 1.23 0.42 14.47
CA ALA A 365 0.33 -0.48 13.75
C ALA A 365 -0.12 0.07 12.37
N GLY A 366 0.34 1.27 12.02
CA GLY A 366 0.01 1.98 10.79
C GLY A 366 -1.24 2.85 10.91
N ALA A 367 -1.37 3.83 10.02
CA ALA A 367 -2.42 4.86 10.08
C ALA A 367 -3.85 4.32 10.09
N LEU A 368 -4.09 3.11 9.59
CA LEU A 368 -5.42 2.50 9.63
C LEU A 368 -5.71 1.72 10.91
N GLN A 369 -4.71 1.13 11.56
CA GLN A 369 -4.91 0.24 12.72
C GLN A 369 -4.58 0.90 14.06
N THR A 370 -3.68 1.88 14.11
CA THR A 370 -3.35 2.60 15.35
C THR A 370 -4.57 3.27 15.99
N PRO A 371 -5.44 4.01 15.27
CA PRO A 371 -6.66 4.59 15.87
C PRO A 371 -7.61 3.53 16.47
N GLN A 372 -7.67 2.35 15.87
CA GLN A 372 -8.50 1.24 16.33
C GLN A 372 -7.95 0.64 17.63
N LEU A 373 -6.64 0.41 17.67
CA LEU A 373 -5.95 -0.05 18.88
C LEU A 373 -6.22 0.92 20.03
N LEU A 374 -6.05 2.21 19.81
CA LEU A 374 -6.29 3.24 20.84
C LEU A 374 -7.74 3.23 21.33
N ARG A 375 -8.73 3.13 20.42
CA ARG A 375 -10.15 3.00 20.80
C ARG A 375 -10.45 1.74 21.62
N ARG A 376 -9.88 0.59 21.26
CA ARG A 376 -10.04 -0.66 22.03
C ARG A 376 -9.38 -0.60 23.41
N SER A 377 -8.38 0.27 23.55
CA SER A 377 -7.63 0.49 24.79
C SER A 377 -8.26 1.53 25.71
N GLY A 378 -9.42 2.12 25.35
CA GLY A 378 -10.02 3.21 26.11
C GLY A 378 -9.35 4.58 25.89
N LEU A 379 -8.32 4.65 25.04
CA LEU A 379 -7.57 5.85 24.67
C LEU A 379 -8.16 6.55 23.44
N GLY A 380 -9.46 6.35 23.21
CA GLY A 380 -10.17 6.79 22.01
C GLY A 380 -10.80 8.19 22.10
N GLY A 381 -10.64 8.88 23.23
CA GLY A 381 -11.46 10.04 23.60
C GLY A 381 -11.20 11.32 22.81
N HIS A 382 -10.00 11.47 22.20
CA HIS A 382 -9.67 12.69 21.48
C HIS A 382 -10.56 12.86 20.22
N PRO A 383 -11.25 14.00 20.02
CA PRO A 383 -12.26 14.18 18.97
C PRO A 383 -11.71 14.08 17.53
N ARG A 384 -10.40 14.30 17.37
CA ARG A 384 -9.68 14.20 16.09
C ARG A 384 -9.06 12.83 15.84
N LEU A 385 -9.11 11.89 16.79
CA LEU A 385 -8.54 10.56 16.60
C LEU A 385 -9.19 9.82 15.42
N GLY A 386 -8.36 9.36 14.50
CA GLY A 386 -8.78 8.71 13.27
C GLY A 386 -9.24 9.68 12.18
N ARG A 387 -9.26 10.99 12.39
CA ARG A 387 -9.52 12.00 11.33
C ARG A 387 -8.19 12.40 10.67
N ASN A 388 -8.21 13.39 9.77
CA ASN A 388 -6.99 13.90 9.12
C ASN A 388 -6.27 12.83 8.27
N LEU A 389 -7.00 11.83 7.78
CA LEU A 389 -6.43 10.80 6.93
C LEU A 389 -6.18 11.40 5.53
N SER A 390 -4.91 11.39 5.13
CA SER A 390 -4.48 11.56 3.73
C SER A 390 -4.08 10.20 3.19
N VAL A 391 -4.18 9.97 1.88
CA VAL A 391 -3.95 8.64 1.30
C VAL A 391 -3.10 8.62 0.03
N HIS A 392 -2.82 9.78 -0.58
CA HIS A 392 -2.31 9.91 -1.94
C HIS A 392 -3.15 9.13 -2.96
N PRO A 393 -4.35 9.63 -3.35
CA PRO A 393 -5.10 9.10 -4.47
C PRO A 393 -4.22 9.03 -5.72
N ALA A 394 -4.32 7.92 -6.42
CA ALA A 394 -3.53 7.63 -7.59
C ALA A 394 -4.38 7.01 -8.69
N THR A 395 -3.98 7.29 -9.93
CA THR A 395 -4.58 6.72 -11.14
C THR A 395 -3.48 6.29 -12.09
N SER A 396 -3.84 5.55 -13.14
CA SER A 396 -2.87 4.98 -14.08
C SER A 396 -3.43 4.92 -15.48
N VAL A 397 -2.57 5.09 -16.47
CA VAL A 397 -2.88 4.93 -17.89
C VAL A 397 -1.81 4.07 -18.55
N ALA A 398 -2.17 3.44 -19.67
CA ALA A 398 -1.25 2.61 -20.42
C ALA A 398 -1.10 3.10 -21.86
N GLY A 399 0.11 3.10 -22.41
CA GLY A 399 0.37 3.35 -23.83
C GLY A 399 0.70 2.05 -24.53
N ARG A 400 0.08 1.81 -25.69
CA ARG A 400 0.36 0.66 -26.55
C ARG A 400 1.44 1.00 -27.58
N PHE A 401 2.48 0.19 -27.61
CA PHE A 401 3.63 0.34 -28.50
C PHE A 401 3.63 -0.73 -29.59
N PRO A 402 4.24 -0.43 -30.76
CA PRO A 402 4.42 -1.44 -31.78
C PRO A 402 5.35 -2.55 -31.30
N GLU A 403 6.38 -2.23 -30.52
CA GLU A 403 7.33 -3.22 -30.01
C GLU A 403 6.99 -3.74 -28.60
N PRO A 404 7.42 -4.97 -28.25
CA PRO A 404 7.25 -5.49 -26.91
C PRO A 404 7.91 -4.60 -25.86
N VAL A 405 7.12 -4.18 -24.87
CA VAL A 405 7.57 -3.43 -23.70
C VAL A 405 7.85 -4.37 -22.53
N THR A 406 6.96 -5.36 -22.35
CA THR A 406 6.93 -6.31 -21.23
C THR A 406 7.16 -5.57 -19.91
N SER A 407 6.28 -4.63 -19.56
CA SER A 407 6.49 -3.67 -18.46
C SER A 407 6.81 -4.30 -17.11
N TRP A 408 6.43 -5.55 -16.89
CA TRP A 408 6.80 -6.37 -15.74
C TRP A 408 8.24 -6.96 -15.78
N LYS A 409 9.08 -6.53 -16.71
CA LYS A 409 10.53 -6.77 -16.73
C LYS A 409 11.27 -5.44 -16.54
N GLY A 410 12.06 -5.36 -15.48
CA GLY A 410 12.72 -4.14 -15.06
C GLY A 410 12.29 -3.71 -13.66
N VAL A 411 12.51 -2.43 -13.36
CA VAL A 411 12.17 -1.87 -12.06
C VAL A 411 10.68 -1.54 -11.99
N LEU A 412 10.02 -1.95 -10.90
CA LEU A 412 8.58 -1.74 -10.69
C LEU A 412 8.19 -0.26 -10.83
N GLN A 413 8.83 0.63 -10.07
CA GLN A 413 8.75 2.08 -10.26
C GLN A 413 10.13 2.56 -10.68
N SER A 414 10.31 2.78 -11.98
CA SER A 414 11.64 2.90 -12.60
C SER A 414 12.10 4.33 -12.80
N ALA A 415 11.20 5.22 -13.21
CA ALA A 415 11.47 6.62 -13.51
C ALA A 415 10.39 7.53 -12.91
N GLY A 416 10.80 8.71 -12.45
CA GLY A 416 9.93 9.77 -11.96
C GLY A 416 9.91 10.92 -12.96
N ILE A 417 8.74 11.50 -13.16
CA ILE A 417 8.51 12.70 -13.97
C ILE A 417 7.91 13.75 -13.02
N GLU A 418 8.68 14.80 -12.77
CA GLU A 418 8.47 15.74 -11.67
C GLU A 418 8.00 17.12 -12.15
N GLU A 419 7.79 17.31 -13.45
CA GLU A 419 7.36 18.58 -14.05
C GLU A 419 6.15 19.22 -13.35
N LEU A 420 5.23 18.39 -12.82
CA LEU A 420 4.00 18.83 -12.16
C LEU A 420 4.05 18.70 -10.63
N HIS A 421 5.22 18.42 -10.05
CA HIS A 421 5.34 18.10 -8.62
C HIS A 421 4.95 19.29 -7.73
N GLU A 422 5.31 20.52 -8.12
CA GLU A 422 4.88 21.75 -7.42
C GLU A 422 3.36 21.95 -7.41
N ARG A 423 2.65 21.37 -8.39
CA ARG A 423 1.18 21.36 -8.43
C ARG A 423 0.57 20.23 -7.60
N GLY A 424 1.42 19.42 -6.96
CA GLY A 424 1.06 18.26 -6.16
C GLY A 424 0.78 17.02 -7.00
N ILE A 425 1.41 16.86 -8.18
CA ILE A 425 1.25 15.69 -9.05
C ILE A 425 2.63 15.07 -9.31
N LEU A 426 2.82 13.81 -8.92
CA LEU A 426 4.02 13.05 -9.24
C LEU A 426 3.67 11.89 -10.17
N ILE A 427 4.29 11.86 -11.34
CA ILE A 427 4.12 10.80 -12.34
C ILE A 427 5.30 9.84 -12.24
N GLU A 428 5.02 8.54 -12.31
CA GLU A 428 6.01 7.48 -12.24
C GLU A 428 5.78 6.45 -13.35
N ALA A 429 6.86 6.00 -13.98
CA ALA A 429 6.84 4.80 -14.79
C ALA A 429 6.68 3.60 -13.85
N THR A 430 5.46 3.08 -13.78
CA THR A 430 5.08 2.02 -12.84
C THR A 430 4.63 0.78 -13.59
N ALA A 431 5.00 -0.38 -13.09
CA ALA A 431 4.51 -1.66 -13.55
C ALA A 431 4.18 -2.54 -12.35
N SER A 432 3.65 -3.73 -12.59
CA SER A 432 3.45 -4.78 -11.61
C SER A 432 3.54 -6.13 -12.33
N PRO A 433 3.69 -7.25 -11.60
CA PRO A 433 3.44 -8.56 -12.19
C PRO A 433 2.07 -8.57 -12.90
N PRO A 434 1.91 -9.30 -14.01
CA PRO A 434 0.66 -9.35 -14.75
C PRO A 434 -0.55 -9.61 -13.83
N GLY A 435 -1.61 -8.81 -13.98
CA GLY A 435 -2.85 -8.90 -13.19
C GLY A 435 -2.83 -8.17 -11.85
N MET A 436 -1.67 -7.71 -11.37
CA MET A 436 -1.52 -6.97 -10.10
C MET A 436 -1.35 -5.45 -10.31
N SER A 437 -1.81 -4.93 -11.45
CA SER A 437 -1.76 -3.49 -11.75
C SER A 437 -3.02 -2.78 -11.25
N SER A 438 -2.90 -1.52 -10.84
CA SER A 438 -4.04 -0.63 -10.55
C SER A 438 -4.83 -0.23 -11.81
N PHE A 439 -4.24 -0.45 -12.98
CA PHE A 439 -4.84 -0.22 -14.29
C PHE A 439 -5.74 -1.40 -14.70
N VAL A 440 -7.02 -1.12 -14.98
CA VAL A 440 -8.00 -2.13 -15.43
C VAL A 440 -8.12 -2.10 -16.95
N LEU A 441 -7.88 -3.26 -17.59
CA LEU A 441 -8.02 -3.41 -19.04
C LEU A 441 -9.48 -3.18 -19.50
N PRO A 442 -9.70 -2.51 -20.64
CA PRO A 442 -11.04 -2.23 -21.15
C PRO A 442 -11.69 -3.48 -21.78
N GLY A 443 -13.02 -3.45 -21.86
CA GLY A 443 -13.81 -4.50 -22.52
C GLY A 443 -14.21 -5.68 -21.62
N VAL A 444 -14.87 -6.65 -22.25
CA VAL A 444 -15.36 -7.93 -21.70
C VAL A 444 -15.22 -9.01 -22.78
N GLY A 445 -15.26 -10.29 -22.40
CA GLY A 445 -15.15 -11.44 -23.33
C GLY A 445 -13.85 -11.43 -24.14
N ARG A 446 -13.94 -11.73 -25.43
CA ARG A 446 -12.81 -11.71 -26.39
C ARG A 446 -12.10 -10.37 -26.45
N SER A 447 -12.79 -9.26 -26.21
CA SER A 447 -12.15 -7.94 -26.18
C SER A 447 -11.18 -7.83 -25.01
N LEU A 448 -11.64 -8.18 -23.80
CA LEU A 448 -10.79 -8.16 -22.60
C LEU A 448 -9.64 -9.16 -22.69
N ARG A 449 -9.88 -10.35 -23.26
CA ARG A 449 -8.83 -11.34 -23.47
C ARG A 449 -7.75 -10.86 -24.42
N ARG A 450 -8.10 -10.21 -25.53
CA ARG A 450 -7.11 -9.60 -26.45
C ARG A 450 -6.28 -8.53 -25.77
N GLU A 451 -6.90 -7.71 -24.91
CA GLU A 451 -6.18 -6.71 -24.11
C GLU A 451 -5.21 -7.37 -23.11
N LEU A 452 -5.60 -8.48 -22.50
CA LEU A 452 -4.75 -9.27 -21.60
C LEU A 452 -3.57 -9.94 -22.35
N GLU A 453 -3.84 -10.49 -23.53
CA GLU A 453 -2.83 -11.15 -24.38
C GLU A 453 -1.82 -10.17 -24.97
N GLY A 454 -2.27 -8.95 -25.30
CA GLY A 454 -1.42 -7.87 -25.79
C GLY A 454 -0.81 -6.97 -24.70
N ALA A 455 -0.89 -7.37 -23.43
CA ALA A 455 -0.38 -6.57 -22.30
C ALA A 455 1.15 -6.41 -22.34
N ASP A 456 1.86 -7.28 -23.04
CA ASP A 456 3.31 -7.22 -23.24
C ASP A 456 3.74 -6.02 -24.11
N ARG A 457 2.81 -5.34 -24.78
CA ARG A 457 3.07 -4.11 -25.55
C ARG A 457 2.65 -2.85 -24.83
N LEU A 458 2.32 -2.94 -23.55
CA LEU A 458 1.87 -1.80 -22.75
C LEU A 458 3.01 -1.24 -21.88
N ALA A 459 3.28 0.05 -22.04
CA ALA A 459 3.98 0.87 -21.05
C ALA A 459 2.94 1.51 -20.12
N VAL A 460 3.18 1.52 -18.82
CA VAL A 460 2.21 2.00 -17.83
C VAL A 460 2.84 3.14 -17.04
N LEU A 461 2.09 4.25 -16.98
CA LEU A 461 2.39 5.38 -16.11
C LEU A 461 1.33 5.43 -15.01
N GLY A 462 1.79 5.69 -13.79
CA GLY A 462 0.94 5.99 -12.65
C GLY A 462 1.19 7.41 -12.20
N ALA A 463 0.17 8.05 -11.65
CA ALA A 463 0.32 9.35 -11.02
C ALA A 463 -0.37 9.36 -9.68
N MET A 464 0.33 9.86 -8.67
CA MET A 464 -0.26 10.16 -7.36
C MET A 464 -0.35 11.67 -7.17
N ILE A 465 -1.33 12.09 -6.37
CA ILE A 465 -1.54 13.50 -6.04
C ILE A 465 -1.38 13.75 -4.55
N ALA A 466 -0.84 14.92 -4.21
CA ALA A 466 -0.77 15.44 -2.84
C ALA A 466 -2.15 15.88 -2.36
N ASP A 467 -2.85 15.01 -1.63
CA ASP A 467 -4.23 15.23 -1.24
C ASP A 467 -4.38 16.07 0.02
N ARG A 468 -5.51 16.78 0.09
CA ARG A 468 -5.93 17.38 1.36
C ARG A 468 -6.45 16.29 2.29
N PRO A 469 -6.09 16.31 3.60
CA PRO A 469 -6.63 15.36 4.56
C PRO A 469 -8.16 15.48 4.68
N SER A 470 -8.89 14.55 4.06
CA SER A 470 -10.35 14.51 4.06
C SER A 470 -10.92 13.20 4.61
N GLY A 471 -10.05 12.19 4.79
CA GLY A 471 -10.45 10.88 5.22
C GLY A 471 -10.61 10.74 6.74
N ARG A 472 -11.18 9.60 7.12
CA ARG A 472 -11.28 9.16 8.51
C ARG A 472 -11.32 7.63 8.65
N VAL A 473 -10.72 7.13 9.72
CA VAL A 473 -10.80 5.75 10.20
C VAL A 473 -11.86 5.69 11.30
N LEU A 474 -12.87 4.86 11.10
CA LEU A 474 -14.01 4.64 11.99
C LEU A 474 -14.02 3.19 12.50
N GLY A 475 -14.75 2.98 13.59
CA GLY A 475 -14.92 1.67 14.23
C GLY A 475 -13.95 1.44 15.40
N ARG A 476 -14.23 0.38 16.16
CA ARG A 476 -13.44 -0.11 17.30
C ARG A 476 -12.92 -1.55 17.06
N ASP A 477 -13.80 -2.42 16.54
CA ASP A 477 -13.46 -3.83 16.29
C ASP A 477 -13.19 -4.14 14.81
N ARG A 478 -13.72 -3.29 13.92
CA ARG A 478 -13.51 -3.37 12.47
C ARG A 478 -13.06 -2.02 11.92
N THR A 479 -12.09 -2.10 11.02
CA THR A 479 -11.53 -0.93 10.32
C THR A 479 -12.45 -0.52 9.19
N LEU A 480 -13.13 0.61 9.37
CA LEU A 480 -13.92 1.25 8.32
C LEU A 480 -13.23 2.55 7.91
N VAL A 481 -12.71 2.59 6.69
CA VAL A 481 -12.09 3.80 6.14
C VAL A 481 -13.12 4.55 5.32
N ARG A 482 -13.31 5.84 5.59
CA ARG A 482 -14.05 6.75 4.72
C ARG A 482 -13.10 7.78 4.15
N TYR A 483 -13.25 8.08 2.87
CA TYR A 483 -12.47 9.09 2.19
C TYR A 483 -13.37 9.88 1.24
N SER A 484 -13.20 11.20 1.24
CA SER A 484 -13.96 12.10 0.38
C SER A 484 -12.97 12.85 -0.49
N LEU A 485 -12.93 12.53 -1.79
CA LEU A 485 -12.04 13.22 -2.71
C LEU A 485 -12.42 14.70 -2.77
N ASP A 486 -11.47 15.58 -2.44
CA ASP A 486 -11.63 17.02 -2.55
C ASP A 486 -11.77 17.40 -4.05
N PRO A 487 -12.68 18.31 -4.43
CA PRO A 487 -12.83 18.70 -5.84
C PRO A 487 -11.51 19.15 -6.50
N ARG A 488 -10.65 19.86 -5.77
CA ARG A 488 -9.34 20.32 -6.27
C ARG A 488 -8.38 19.16 -6.51
N ASP A 489 -8.49 18.10 -5.71
CA ASP A 489 -7.71 16.87 -5.88
C ASP A 489 -8.24 16.05 -7.07
N GLY A 490 -9.55 16.10 -7.33
CA GLY A 490 -10.15 15.58 -8.55
C GLY A 490 -9.62 16.25 -9.81
N GLU A 491 -9.48 17.57 -9.83
CA GLU A 491 -8.89 18.32 -10.96
C GLU A 491 -7.42 17.93 -11.21
N ARG A 492 -6.65 17.71 -10.15
CA ARG A 492 -5.25 17.24 -10.24
C ARG A 492 -5.18 15.84 -10.85
N LEU A 493 -6.06 14.92 -10.45
CA LEU A 493 -6.12 13.58 -11.05
C LEU A 493 -6.43 13.64 -12.54
N MET A 494 -7.39 14.48 -12.96
CA MET A 494 -7.71 14.66 -14.39
C MET A 494 -6.53 15.25 -15.16
N THR A 495 -5.84 16.24 -14.58
CA THR A 495 -4.60 16.81 -15.14
C THR A 495 -3.53 15.72 -15.29
N ALA A 496 -3.40 14.83 -14.31
CA ALA A 496 -2.44 13.75 -14.34
C ALA A 496 -2.73 12.72 -15.46
N VAL A 497 -4.00 12.36 -15.68
CA VAL A 497 -4.42 11.49 -16.79
C VAL A 497 -4.01 12.09 -18.14
N GLN A 498 -4.27 13.38 -18.35
CA GLN A 498 -3.86 14.10 -19.56
C GLN A 498 -2.34 14.14 -19.72
N ALA A 499 -1.62 14.47 -18.65
CA ALA A 499 -0.17 14.58 -18.66
C ALA A 499 0.51 13.24 -18.98
N MET A 500 0.06 12.15 -18.37
CA MET A 500 0.57 10.81 -18.68
C MET A 500 0.28 10.42 -20.13
N GLY A 501 -0.90 10.75 -20.67
CA GLY A 501 -1.21 10.55 -22.08
C GLY A 501 -0.27 11.31 -23.02
N ARG A 502 0.07 12.56 -22.69
CA ARG A 502 1.08 13.37 -23.41
C ARG A 502 2.45 12.72 -23.42
N VAL A 503 2.92 12.26 -22.26
CA VAL A 503 4.20 11.55 -22.16
C VAL A 503 4.19 10.28 -23.03
N LEU A 504 3.11 9.49 -22.99
CA LEU A 504 3.01 8.25 -23.75
C LEU A 504 2.95 8.47 -25.28
N PHE A 505 2.18 9.46 -25.75
CA PHE A 505 2.17 9.79 -27.17
C PHE A 505 3.50 10.36 -27.63
N ALA A 506 4.10 11.26 -26.83
CA ALA A 506 5.46 11.72 -27.09
C ALA A 506 6.42 10.53 -27.15
N ALA A 507 6.30 9.57 -26.23
CA ALA A 507 7.09 8.33 -26.18
C ALA A 507 6.94 7.45 -27.45
N GLY A 508 5.89 7.65 -28.26
CA GLY A 508 5.64 6.92 -29.51
C GLY A 508 4.49 5.91 -29.44
N ALA A 509 3.65 5.96 -28.39
CA ALA A 509 2.48 5.11 -28.28
C ALA A 509 1.53 5.31 -29.47
N LYS A 510 0.96 4.22 -29.99
CA LYS A 510 -0.06 4.25 -31.06
C LYS A 510 -1.47 4.46 -30.52
N GLU A 511 -1.66 4.17 -29.24
CA GLU A 511 -2.92 4.31 -28.53
C GLU A 511 -2.63 4.45 -27.04
N VAL A 512 -3.41 5.27 -26.34
CA VAL A 512 -3.43 5.37 -24.88
C VAL A 512 -4.73 4.78 -24.36
N LEU A 513 -4.62 3.80 -23.48
CA LEU A 513 -5.71 3.25 -22.71
C LEU A 513 -5.82 4.01 -21.39
N THR A 514 -6.99 4.57 -21.12
CA THR A 514 -7.18 5.53 -20.01
C THR A 514 -7.56 4.86 -18.69
N GLY A 515 -7.99 3.60 -18.72
CA GLY A 515 -8.57 2.92 -17.56
C GLY A 515 -9.96 3.41 -17.17
N ILE A 516 -10.54 4.34 -17.93
CA ILE A 516 -11.87 4.92 -17.72
C ILE A 516 -12.87 4.15 -18.59
N PRO A 517 -13.86 3.44 -18.01
CA PRO A 517 -14.80 2.62 -18.79
C PRO A 517 -15.55 3.38 -19.89
N ARG A 518 -15.90 4.65 -19.65
CA ARG A 518 -16.62 5.52 -20.59
C ARG A 518 -15.74 6.17 -21.67
N ALA A 519 -14.42 6.14 -21.49
CA ALA A 519 -13.45 6.79 -22.36
C ALA A 519 -12.22 5.88 -22.58
N PRO A 520 -12.38 4.61 -23.00
CA PRO A 520 -11.41 3.56 -22.75
C PRO A 520 -10.07 3.70 -23.50
N ARG A 521 -10.07 4.42 -24.63
CA ARG A 521 -8.90 4.49 -25.54
C ARG A 521 -8.89 5.77 -26.37
N ALA A 522 -7.70 6.31 -26.63
CA ALA A 522 -7.45 7.43 -27.54
C ALA A 522 -6.25 7.11 -28.46
N ARG A 523 -6.28 7.53 -29.72
CA ARG A 523 -5.16 7.36 -30.68
C ARG A 523 -4.36 8.63 -30.93
N THR A 524 -4.89 9.77 -30.52
CA THR A 524 -4.21 11.07 -30.62
C THR A 524 -4.44 11.89 -29.35
N LEU A 525 -3.66 12.94 -29.18
CA LEU A 525 -3.86 13.90 -28.08
C LEU A 525 -5.21 14.63 -28.19
N GLY A 526 -5.60 15.04 -29.39
CA GLY A 526 -6.90 15.66 -29.60
C GLY A 526 -8.06 14.73 -29.23
N GLU A 527 -7.97 13.45 -29.58
CA GLU A 527 -8.95 12.44 -29.15
C GLU A 527 -8.97 12.27 -27.62
N LEU A 528 -7.80 12.23 -26.97
CA LEU A 528 -7.71 12.11 -25.52
C LEU A 528 -8.39 13.30 -24.83
N ASP A 529 -8.08 14.52 -25.27
CA ASP A 529 -8.65 15.74 -24.70
C ASP A 529 -10.17 15.79 -24.92
N ALA A 530 -10.66 15.41 -26.11
CA ALA A 530 -12.09 15.34 -26.41
C ALA A 530 -12.82 14.31 -25.55
N LEU A 531 -12.22 13.13 -25.34
CA LEU A 531 -12.80 12.08 -24.49
C LEU A 531 -12.89 12.52 -23.02
N LEU A 532 -11.88 13.23 -22.51
CA LEU A 532 -11.82 13.64 -21.12
C LEU A 532 -12.72 14.85 -20.79
N ALA A 533 -13.18 15.61 -21.79
CA ALA A 533 -14.04 16.78 -21.59
C ALA A 533 -15.35 16.47 -20.83
N GLY A 534 -15.87 15.24 -20.95
CA GLY A 534 -17.09 14.78 -20.26
C GLY A 534 -16.83 13.87 -19.06
N ILE A 535 -15.57 13.73 -18.62
CA ILE A 535 -15.14 12.80 -17.58
C ILE A 535 -14.75 13.57 -16.32
N THR A 536 -15.13 13.02 -15.16
CA THR A 536 -14.75 13.57 -13.86
C THR A 536 -13.93 12.55 -13.08
N ALA A 537 -13.33 12.99 -11.96
CA ALA A 537 -12.60 12.09 -11.07
C ALA A 537 -13.47 10.95 -10.49
N ARG A 538 -14.80 11.03 -10.57
CA ARG A 538 -15.73 9.96 -10.15
C ARG A 538 -15.77 8.78 -11.12
N ASP A 539 -15.37 9.01 -12.37
CA ASP A 539 -15.31 7.98 -13.41
C ASP A 539 -13.96 7.24 -13.40
N LEU A 540 -13.00 7.68 -12.57
CA LEU A 540 -11.66 7.09 -12.46
C LEU A 540 -11.68 5.84 -11.57
N HIS A 541 -10.90 4.84 -11.98
CA HIS A 541 -10.42 3.82 -11.06
C HIS A 541 -9.27 4.39 -10.24
N LEU A 542 -9.49 4.53 -8.94
CA LEU A 542 -8.50 5.08 -8.04
C LEU A 542 -7.99 4.02 -7.05
N SER A 543 -6.68 4.02 -6.88
CA SER A 543 -6.00 3.35 -5.78
C SER A 543 -5.31 4.42 -4.93
N ALA A 544 -4.89 4.04 -3.73
CA ALA A 544 -4.10 4.88 -2.86
C ALA A 544 -3.17 3.99 -2.04
N PHE A 545 -2.03 4.51 -1.62
CA PHE A 545 -0.95 3.67 -1.08
C PHE A 545 -0.39 4.19 0.24
N HIS A 546 -0.73 5.42 0.61
CA HIS A 546 0.01 6.19 1.60
C HIS A 546 -0.91 6.75 2.70
N PRO A 547 -1.64 5.90 3.47
CA PRO A 547 -2.46 6.39 4.56
C PRO A 547 -1.60 7.02 5.66
N THR A 548 -1.87 8.28 6.02
CA THR A 548 -1.13 9.03 7.05
C THR A 548 -2.07 9.87 7.94
N GLY A 549 -1.56 10.35 9.07
CA GLY A 549 -2.12 11.48 9.83
C GLY A 549 -3.31 11.23 10.74
N THR A 550 -3.65 9.98 11.01
CA THR A 550 -4.82 9.60 11.82
C THR A 550 -4.64 9.75 13.33
N VAL A 551 -3.43 9.93 13.81
CA VAL A 551 -3.08 10.27 15.19
C VAL A 551 -2.03 11.39 15.15
N ALA A 552 -2.35 12.44 14.39
CA ALA A 552 -1.43 13.52 14.07
C ALA A 552 -0.80 14.15 15.33
N ALA A 553 0.51 14.33 15.30
CA ALA A 553 1.26 15.13 16.26
C ALA A 553 1.10 16.62 15.98
N GLY A 554 1.21 17.43 17.02
CA GLY A 554 1.14 18.88 16.91
C GLY A 554 0.97 19.60 18.25
N GLY A 555 1.23 20.91 18.21
CA GLY A 555 1.24 21.77 19.40
C GLY A 555 -0.14 22.03 20.00
N ASP A 556 -1.20 22.05 19.18
CA ASP A 556 -2.57 22.36 19.63
C ASP A 556 -3.29 21.10 20.18
N PRO A 557 -3.56 21.03 21.50
CA PRO A 557 -4.19 19.87 22.14
C PRO A 557 -5.66 19.64 21.74
N HIS A 558 -6.32 20.59 21.09
CA HIS A 558 -7.67 20.40 20.56
C HIS A 558 -7.68 19.81 19.14
N ARG A 559 -6.55 19.92 18.43
CA ARG A 559 -6.43 19.52 17.03
C ARG A 559 -5.58 18.27 16.83
N ALA A 560 -4.60 18.04 17.70
CA ALA A 560 -3.62 16.96 17.60
C ALA A 560 -3.79 15.94 18.74
N PRO A 561 -4.19 14.68 18.44
CA PRO A 561 -4.25 13.61 19.44
C PRO A 561 -2.92 13.30 20.12
N ALA A 562 -1.80 13.51 19.43
CA ALA A 562 -0.45 13.41 20.00
C ALA A 562 0.15 14.81 20.19
N ASP A 563 1.07 14.95 21.14
CA ASP A 563 1.80 16.21 21.36
C ASP A 563 2.88 16.46 20.28
N ALA A 564 3.65 17.54 20.44
CA ALA A 564 4.66 17.94 19.47
C ALA A 564 5.84 16.96 19.38
N GLU A 565 6.02 16.12 20.40
CA GLU A 565 7.06 15.10 20.53
C GLU A 565 6.55 13.68 20.22
N GLY A 566 5.29 13.54 19.79
CA GLY A 566 4.69 12.26 19.40
C GLY A 566 4.20 11.40 20.58
N ARG A 567 4.05 11.95 21.79
CA ARG A 567 3.39 11.28 22.91
C ARG A 567 1.88 11.38 22.78
N LEU A 568 1.16 10.30 23.05
CA LEU A 568 -0.30 10.31 23.00
C LEU A 568 -0.87 11.13 24.17
N ARG A 569 -1.77 12.07 23.89
CA ARG A 569 -2.37 12.90 24.93
C ARG A 569 -3.36 12.09 25.77
N GLY A 570 -3.39 12.37 27.07
CA GLY A 570 -4.33 11.76 28.02
C GLY A 570 -3.89 10.40 28.57
N VAL A 571 -2.65 9.99 28.32
CA VAL A 571 -2.05 8.78 28.90
C VAL A 571 -0.53 8.93 28.98
N ASP A 572 0.07 8.41 30.04
CA ASP A 572 1.52 8.35 30.17
C ASP A 572 2.07 7.03 29.59
N GLY A 573 3.24 7.09 28.96
CA GLY A 573 3.93 5.90 28.46
C GLY A 573 3.39 5.35 27.13
N VAL A 574 2.68 6.15 26.33
CA VAL A 574 2.30 5.76 24.96
C VAL A 574 2.89 6.72 23.92
N LEU A 575 3.68 6.19 23.00
CA LEU A 575 4.25 6.93 21.86
C LEU A 575 3.56 6.55 20.54
N VAL A 576 3.54 7.47 19.59
CA VAL A 576 3.06 7.22 18.22
C VAL A 576 4.22 7.35 17.25
N ALA A 577 4.65 6.23 16.66
CA ALA A 577 5.84 6.16 15.81
C ALA A 577 5.54 5.47 14.48
N ASP A 578 4.41 5.76 13.85
CA ASP A 578 4.07 5.31 12.50
C ASP A 578 3.48 6.44 11.65
N ALA A 579 3.02 6.12 10.44
CA ALA A 579 2.39 7.04 9.52
C ALA A 579 1.24 7.89 10.09
N SER A 580 0.59 7.45 11.17
CA SER A 580 -0.48 8.19 11.83
C SER A 580 0.01 9.47 12.50
N VAL A 581 1.29 9.54 12.90
CA VAL A 581 1.86 10.70 13.61
C VAL A 581 2.08 11.90 12.70
N LEU A 582 2.26 11.68 11.40
CA LEU A 582 2.55 12.74 10.43
C LEU A 582 1.39 13.76 10.40
N PRO A 583 1.65 15.07 10.58
CA PRO A 583 0.56 16.05 10.68
C PRO A 583 -0.28 16.22 9.41
N GLY A 584 0.25 15.82 8.25
CA GLY A 584 -0.47 15.81 6.98
C GLY A 584 0.25 15.02 5.89
N CYS A 585 -0.27 15.13 4.68
CA CYS A 585 0.31 14.58 3.46
C CYS A 585 1.79 15.01 3.29
N PRO A 586 2.74 14.07 3.09
CA PRO A 586 4.14 14.39 2.83
C PRO A 586 4.44 14.80 1.38
N GLU A 587 3.44 14.71 0.49
CA GLU A 587 3.53 15.03 -0.95
C GLU A 587 4.47 14.14 -1.78
N VAL A 588 5.06 13.14 -1.13
CA VAL A 588 5.96 12.13 -1.68
C VAL A 588 5.73 10.77 -1.01
N ASN A 589 6.36 9.69 -1.49
CA ASN A 589 6.26 8.38 -0.85
C ASN A 589 6.69 8.47 0.64
N PRO A 590 5.85 8.06 1.60
CA PRO A 590 6.00 8.48 2.99
C PRO A 590 7.02 7.65 3.78
N GLN A 591 7.63 6.60 3.21
CA GLN A 591 8.50 5.69 3.98
C GLN A 591 9.63 6.45 4.68
N LEU A 592 10.33 7.34 3.97
CA LEU A 592 11.42 8.12 4.58
C LEU A 592 10.87 9.04 5.68
N SER A 593 9.77 9.74 5.42
CA SER A 593 9.13 10.63 6.38
C SER A 593 8.68 9.90 7.66
N ILE A 594 8.10 8.71 7.52
CA ILE A 594 7.64 7.87 8.63
C ILE A 594 8.84 7.42 9.48
N MET A 595 9.89 6.93 8.81
CA MET A 595 11.08 6.43 9.50
C MET A 595 11.82 7.55 10.23
N ALA A 596 11.95 8.72 9.60
CA ALA A 596 12.57 9.89 10.21
C ALA A 596 11.76 10.41 11.39
N ALA A 597 10.43 10.49 11.27
CA ALA A 597 9.56 10.88 12.39
C ALA A 597 9.62 9.88 13.55
N ALA A 598 9.67 8.57 13.27
CA ALA A 598 9.79 7.54 14.30
C ALA A 598 11.14 7.62 15.05
N LEU A 599 12.24 7.90 14.35
CA LEU A 599 13.54 8.18 14.98
C LEU A 599 13.43 9.38 15.92
N ALA A 600 12.98 10.53 15.40
CA ALA A 600 12.87 11.76 16.18
C ALA A 600 12.00 11.60 17.44
N VAL A 601 10.85 10.91 17.34
CA VAL A 601 9.96 10.65 18.47
C VAL A 601 10.64 9.77 19.54
N THR A 602 11.35 8.73 19.11
CA THR A 602 11.96 7.78 20.06
C THR A 602 13.27 8.30 20.66
N GLU A 603 14.07 9.06 19.90
CA GLU A 603 15.25 9.74 20.43
C GLU A 603 14.87 10.80 21.46
N SER A 604 13.86 11.63 21.17
CA SER A 604 13.33 12.60 22.14
C SER A 604 12.88 11.95 23.44
N TYR A 605 12.28 10.75 23.37
CA TYR A 605 11.92 9.98 24.58
C TYR A 605 13.14 9.50 25.37
N VAL A 606 14.16 8.97 24.69
CA VAL A 606 15.39 8.47 25.32
C VAL A 606 16.16 9.62 26.00
N GLU A 607 16.31 10.75 25.32
CA GLU A 607 16.98 11.94 25.84
C GLU A 607 16.27 12.51 27.07
N GLY A 608 14.94 12.67 27.01
CA GLY A 608 14.14 13.13 28.15
C GLY A 608 14.17 12.18 29.34
N SER A 609 14.25 10.87 29.10
CA SER A 609 14.35 9.85 30.15
C SER A 609 15.73 9.84 30.81
N SER A 610 16.80 10.13 30.07
CA SER A 610 18.16 10.25 30.62
C SER A 610 18.32 11.46 31.54
N SER A 611 17.70 12.58 31.18
CA SER A 611 17.72 13.82 31.97
C SER A 611 17.00 13.66 33.31
N SER A 612 15.85 12.97 33.35
CA SER A 612 15.10 12.72 34.60
C SER A 612 15.77 11.70 35.54
N ARG A 613 16.50 10.72 34.99
CA ARG A 613 17.34 9.80 35.79
C ARG A 613 18.55 10.51 36.41
N SER A 614 19.13 11.50 35.74
CA SER A 614 20.24 12.30 36.29
C SER A 614 19.79 13.23 37.42
N SER A 615 18.59 13.80 37.35
CA SER A 615 18.06 14.72 38.37
C SER A 615 17.49 14.02 39.60
N THR A 616 17.32 12.68 39.57
CA THR A 616 16.87 11.88 40.72
C THR A 616 18.02 11.15 41.42
N ALA A 617 19.22 11.18 40.84
CA ALA A 617 20.45 10.64 41.40
C ALA A 617 21.38 11.70 42.02
N ALA A 618 20.99 12.98 41.94
CA ALA A 618 21.59 14.12 42.62
C ALA A 618 20.64 14.62 43.71
#